data_AF-A0A4S1H728-F1
#
_entry.id   AF-A0A4S1H728-F1
#
_cell.length_a   1.000
_cell.length_b   1.000
_cell.length_c   1.000
_cell.angle_alpha   90.00
_cell.angle_beta   90.00
_cell.angle_gamma   90.00
#
_symmetry.space_group_name_H-M   'P 1'
#
loop_
_entity.id
_entity.type
_entity.pdbx_description
1 polymer ?
#
loop_
_entity_poly.entity_id
_entity_poly.type
_entity_poly.pdbx_seq_one_letter_code
_entity_poly.pdbx_strand_id
1 'polypeptide(L)'
;MVKRNWIYVGLLVFVSVGLLIDAAIWPAGPPSSFTANDLVQMIGIITLFAWWQIEDAEKRGSRRSSAVKFATILLAPVGLAIYLYQTRRWTRATLGLIAFMGGLLLAGILTLLLSDWLIQQGFFPPSFLSRY
;
A
#
# COMPACT_ATOMS: atom_id res chain seq x y z
N MET A 1 -8.35 -13.08 14.46
CA MET A 1 -8.04 -11.65 14.16
C MET A 1 -6.70 -11.44 13.44
N VAL A 2 -5.67 -12.22 13.77
CA VAL A 2 -4.26 -12.09 13.36
C VAL A 2 -4.02 -11.94 11.84
N LYS A 3 -4.58 -12.81 10.99
CA LYS A 3 -4.26 -12.84 9.54
C LYS A 3 -4.51 -11.54 8.77
N ARG A 4 -5.70 -10.95 8.92
CA ARG A 4 -6.08 -9.69 8.25
C ARG A 4 -5.14 -8.54 8.64
N ASN A 5 -4.75 -8.47 9.92
CA ASN A 5 -3.85 -7.43 10.39
C ASN A 5 -2.43 -7.64 9.83
N TRP A 6 -1.95 -8.88 9.73
CA TRP A 6 -0.68 -9.17 9.06
C TRP A 6 -0.68 -8.86 7.57
N ILE A 7 -1.80 -9.06 6.87
CA ILE A 7 -1.91 -8.63 5.47
C ILE A 7 -1.78 -7.11 5.37
N TYR A 8 -2.38 -6.37 6.30
CA TYR A 8 -2.23 -4.92 6.34
C TYR A 8 -0.79 -4.51 6.66
N VAL A 9 -0.14 -5.12 7.64
CA VAL A 9 1.29 -4.90 7.93
C VAL A 9 2.14 -5.22 6.70
N GLY A 10 1.86 -6.33 6.03
CA GLY A 10 2.51 -6.72 4.77
C GLY A 10 2.35 -5.68 3.68
N LEU A 11 1.16 -5.08 3.55
CA LEU A 11 0.91 -3.96 2.64
C LEU A 11 1.73 -2.72 3.02
N LEU A 12 1.79 -2.35 4.29
CA LEU A 12 2.60 -1.21 4.74
C LEU A 12 4.09 -1.43 4.42
N VAL A 13 4.61 -2.61 4.75
CA VAL A 13 6.01 -2.99 4.44
C VAL A 13 6.25 -3.00 2.94
N PHE A 14 5.33 -3.58 2.16
CA PHE A 14 5.46 -3.69 0.71
C PHE A 14 5.52 -2.31 0.03
N VAL A 15 4.64 -1.39 0.41
CA VAL A 15 4.67 0.00 -0.08
C VAL A 15 5.96 0.69 0.34
N SER A 16 6.38 0.53 1.59
CA SER A 16 7.61 1.15 2.12
C SER A 16 8.84 0.65 1.36
N VAL A 17 8.94 -0.66 1.11
CA VAL A 17 10.05 -1.25 0.34
C VAL A 17 10.07 -0.70 -1.09
N GLY A 18 8.91 -0.53 -1.74
CA GLY A 18 8.85 0.11 -3.07
C GLY A 18 9.45 1.50 -3.09
N LEU A 19 9.06 2.35 -2.14
CA LEU A 19 9.56 3.71 -2.03
C LEU A 19 11.07 3.74 -1.73
N LEU A 20 11.56 2.80 -0.90
CA LEU A 20 13.00 2.66 -0.62
C LEU A 20 13.77 2.21 -1.86
N ILE A 21 13.22 1.30 -2.66
CA ILE A 21 13.82 0.87 -3.93
C ILE A 21 13.94 2.05 -4.88
N ASP A 22 12.88 2.84 -5.05
CA ASP A 22 12.94 4.03 -5.91
C ASP A 22 13.99 5.03 -5.44
N ALA A 23 14.06 5.30 -4.14
CA ALA A 23 15.07 6.19 -3.57
C ALA A 23 16.51 5.64 -3.71
N ALA A 24 16.68 4.33 -3.63
CA ALA A 24 17.99 3.67 -3.76
C ALA A 24 18.50 3.68 -5.21
N ILE A 25 17.60 3.56 -6.20
CA ILE A 25 17.96 3.53 -7.62
C ILE A 25 18.00 4.95 -8.20
N TRP A 26 17.06 5.81 -7.80
CA TRP A 26 16.93 7.19 -8.26
C TRP A 26 16.89 8.19 -7.09
N PRO A 27 18.04 8.51 -6.49
CA PRO A 27 18.13 9.42 -5.33
C PRO A 27 17.63 10.85 -5.63
N ALA A 28 17.74 11.28 -6.89
CA ALA A 28 17.22 12.58 -7.35
C ALA A 28 15.72 12.55 -7.69
N GLY A 29 15.07 11.40 -7.48
CA GLY A 29 13.68 11.13 -7.84
C GLY A 29 13.55 10.18 -9.04
N PRO A 30 12.58 9.25 -9.04
CA PRO A 30 12.35 8.32 -10.14
C PRO A 30 11.98 9.04 -11.44
N PRO A 31 12.21 8.40 -12.61
CA PRO A 31 11.84 8.98 -13.90
C PRO A 31 10.33 9.17 -14.02
N SER A 32 9.90 10.09 -14.88
CA SER A 32 8.47 10.32 -15.17
C SER A 32 7.81 9.17 -15.94
N SER A 33 8.61 8.28 -16.51
CA SER A 33 8.15 7.06 -17.18
C SER A 33 7.85 5.95 -16.19
N PHE A 34 6.86 5.12 -16.51
CA PHE A 34 6.49 3.95 -15.72
C PHE A 34 7.65 2.96 -15.57
N THR A 35 8.07 2.70 -14.33
CA THR A 35 9.15 1.78 -13.99
C THR A 35 8.64 0.35 -13.72
N ALA A 36 9.55 -0.61 -13.68
CA ALA A 36 9.21 -1.97 -13.26
C ALA A 36 8.74 -2.03 -11.79
N ASN A 37 9.28 -1.16 -10.93
CA ASN A 37 8.84 -1.07 -9.54
C ASN A 37 7.40 -0.55 -9.45
N ASP A 38 7.02 0.43 -10.26
CA ASP A 38 5.64 0.94 -10.32
C ASP A 38 4.65 -0.18 -10.68
N LEU A 39 4.99 -1.04 -11.65
CA LEU A 39 4.18 -2.19 -12.03
C LEU A 39 3.99 -3.18 -10.88
N VAL A 40 5.10 -3.55 -10.23
CA VAL A 40 5.10 -4.49 -9.11
C VAL A 40 4.30 -3.91 -7.94
N GLN A 41 4.50 -2.63 -7.63
CA GLN A 41 3.76 -1.92 -6.59
C GLN A 41 2.27 -1.90 -6.88
N MET A 42 1.87 -1.54 -8.11
CA MET A 42 0.47 -1.50 -8.52
C MET A 42 -0.21 -2.87 -8.34
N ILE A 43 0.38 -3.95 -8.88
CA ILE A 43 -0.18 -5.30 -8.80
C ILE A 43 -0.21 -5.79 -7.34
N GLY A 44 0.87 -5.56 -6.59
CA GLY A 44 0.98 -5.99 -5.20
C GLY A 44 -0.01 -5.27 -4.28
N ILE A 45 -0.18 -3.95 -4.44
CA ILE A 45 -1.15 -3.16 -3.69
C ILE A 45 -2.58 -3.66 -3.97
N ILE A 46 -2.96 -3.81 -5.24
CA ILE A 46 -4.29 -4.34 -5.61
C ILE A 46 -4.52 -5.71 -4.99
N THR A 47 -3.53 -6.60 -5.08
CA THR A 47 -3.61 -7.97 -4.54
C THR A 47 -3.79 -7.97 -3.03
N LEU A 48 -2.99 -7.17 -2.30
CA LEU A 48 -3.03 -7.11 -0.84
C LEU A 48 -4.32 -6.45 -0.32
N PHE A 49 -4.82 -5.40 -1.00
CA PHE A 49 -6.14 -4.84 -0.70
C PHE A 49 -7.25 -5.87 -0.92
N ALA A 50 -7.25 -6.55 -2.08
CA ALA A 50 -8.23 -7.57 -2.38
C ALA A 50 -8.19 -8.70 -1.36
N TRP A 51 -7.00 -9.18 -0.99
CA TRP A 51 -6.82 -10.24 0.00
C TRP A 51 -7.29 -9.81 1.39
N TRP A 52 -6.94 -8.60 1.82
CA TRP A 52 -7.41 -8.05 3.09
C TRP A 52 -8.94 -8.03 3.15
N GLN A 53 -9.60 -7.59 2.08
CA GLN A 53 -11.07 -7.55 2.01
C GLN A 53 -11.69 -8.96 2.01
N ILE A 54 -11.07 -9.97 1.37
CA ILE A 54 -11.53 -11.37 1.42
C ILE A 54 -11.56 -11.84 2.88
N GLU A 55 -10.43 -11.70 3.56
CA GLU A 55 -10.23 -12.18 4.92
C GLU A 55 -11.09 -11.44 5.95
N ASP A 56 -11.40 -10.17 5.70
CA ASP A 56 -12.35 -9.43 6.51
C ASP A 56 -13.80 -9.88 6.25
N ALA A 57 -14.15 -10.18 4.99
CA ALA A 57 -15.49 -10.60 4.60
C ALA A 57 -15.84 -11.97 5.17
N GLU A 58 -14.92 -12.93 5.08
CA GLU A 58 -15.07 -14.27 5.64
C GLU A 58 -15.34 -14.23 7.14
N LYS A 59 -14.59 -13.42 7.90
CA LYS A 59 -14.79 -13.24 9.34
C LYS A 59 -16.13 -12.62 9.71
N ARG A 60 -16.72 -11.84 8.79
CA ARG A 60 -18.01 -11.17 9.01
C ARG A 60 -19.19 -11.97 8.44
N GLY A 61 -18.95 -13.16 7.89
CA GLY A 61 -19.99 -13.93 7.18
C GLY A 61 -20.59 -13.15 6.00
N SER A 62 -19.84 -12.19 5.44
CA SER A 62 -20.31 -11.28 4.39
C SER A 62 -19.68 -11.65 3.06
N ARG A 63 -20.32 -11.27 1.94
CA ARG A 63 -19.76 -11.45 0.59
C ARG A 63 -19.43 -10.11 -0.04
N ARG A 64 -18.29 -10.04 -0.74
CA ARG A 64 -17.90 -8.88 -1.55
C ARG A 64 -18.76 -8.82 -2.81
N SER A 65 -19.38 -7.67 -3.05
CA SER A 65 -20.15 -7.43 -4.28
C SER A 65 -19.22 -7.37 -5.50
N SER A 66 -19.77 -7.54 -6.70
CA SER A 66 -19.01 -7.35 -7.95
C SER A 66 -18.45 -5.93 -8.06
N ALA A 67 -19.22 -4.92 -7.64
CA ALA A 67 -18.78 -3.53 -7.60
C ALA A 67 -17.51 -3.35 -6.75
N VAL A 68 -17.43 -3.95 -5.56
CA VAL A 68 -16.22 -3.91 -4.72
C VAL A 68 -15.03 -4.54 -5.43
N LYS A 69 -15.20 -5.68 -6.10
CA LYS A 69 -14.11 -6.37 -6.79
C LYS A 69 -13.56 -5.53 -7.93
N PHE A 70 -14.44 -5.02 -8.81
CA PHE A 70 -14.04 -4.17 -9.92
C PHE A 70 -13.40 -2.86 -9.43
N ALA A 71 -14.02 -2.19 -8.47
CA ALA A 71 -13.49 -0.96 -7.91
C ALA A 71 -12.12 -1.18 -7.24
N THR A 72 -11.89 -2.32 -6.59
CA THR A 72 -10.58 -2.62 -5.97
C THR A 72 -9.48 -2.81 -7.02
N ILE A 73 -9.80 -3.41 -8.17
CA ILE A 73 -8.85 -3.60 -9.26
C ILE A 73 -8.52 -2.27 -9.93
N LEU A 74 -9.54 -1.45 -10.21
CA LEU A 74 -9.36 -0.16 -10.89
C LEU A 74 -8.74 0.90 -9.97
N LEU A 75 -9.17 0.93 -8.71
CA LEU A 75 -8.75 1.92 -7.72
C LEU A 75 -8.94 1.36 -6.29
N ALA A 76 -7.92 0.67 -5.80
CA ALA A 76 -7.93 -0.04 -4.52
C ALA A 76 -8.52 0.77 -3.33
N PRO A 77 -8.22 2.07 -3.14
CA PRO A 77 -8.82 2.88 -2.09
C PRO A 77 -10.35 3.03 -2.21
N VAL A 78 -10.87 3.20 -3.43
CA VAL A 78 -12.32 3.29 -3.68
C VAL A 78 -12.99 1.96 -3.44
N GLY A 79 -12.39 0.86 -3.90
CA GLY A 79 -12.87 -0.49 -3.61
C GLY A 79 -12.96 -0.76 -2.10
N LEU A 80 -11.97 -0.34 -1.32
CA LEU A 80 -11.98 -0.42 0.14
C LEU A 80 -13.12 0.41 0.75
N ALA A 81 -13.31 1.65 0.29
CA ALA A 81 -14.38 2.50 0.78
C ALA A 81 -15.75 1.82 0.56
N ILE A 82 -16.06 1.42 -0.67
CA ILE A 82 -17.33 0.74 -1.01
C ILE A 82 -17.51 -0.49 -0.12
N TYR A 83 -16.47 -1.31 0.04
CA TYR A 83 -16.51 -2.52 0.87
C TYR A 83 -16.85 -2.22 2.34
N LEU A 84 -16.19 -1.22 2.93
CA LEU A 84 -16.39 -0.87 4.34
C LEU A 84 -17.81 -0.34 4.58
N TYR A 85 -18.32 0.52 3.70
CA TYR A 85 -19.69 1.05 3.79
C TYR A 85 -20.75 -0.01 3.50
N GLN A 86 -20.44 -1.02 2.68
CA GLN A 86 -21.35 -2.15 2.44
C GLN A 86 -21.46 -3.08 3.66
N THR A 87 -20.40 -3.24 4.45
CA THR A 87 -20.29 -4.29 5.48
C THR A 87 -20.44 -3.79 6.91
N ARG A 88 -20.50 -2.47 7.12
CA ARG A 88 -20.47 -1.84 8.44
C ARG A 88 -21.43 -0.66 8.48
N ARG A 89 -21.85 -0.28 9.70
CA ARG A 89 -22.49 1.02 9.94
C ARG A 89 -21.55 2.14 9.51
N TRP A 90 -22.12 3.22 8.96
CA TRP A 90 -21.37 4.34 8.36
C TRP A 90 -20.24 4.87 9.26
N THR A 91 -20.48 5.09 10.57
CA THR A 91 -19.45 5.58 11.50
C THR A 91 -18.24 4.66 11.59
N ARG A 92 -18.47 3.34 11.69
CA ARG A 92 -17.40 2.32 11.74
C ARG A 92 -16.72 2.14 10.38
N ALA A 93 -17.45 2.34 9.29
CA ALA A 93 -16.88 2.31 7.94
C ALA A 93 -15.91 3.48 7.74
N THR A 94 -16.35 4.70 8.08
CA THR A 94 -15.52 5.92 7.99
C THR A 94 -14.28 5.82 8.86
N LEU A 95 -14.43 5.42 10.14
CA LEU A 95 -13.28 5.25 11.03
C LEU A 95 -12.31 4.20 10.51
N GLY A 96 -12.82 3.08 9.99
CA GLY A 96 -11.99 2.03 9.40
C GLY A 96 -11.24 2.50 8.15
N LEU A 97 -11.89 3.29 7.31
CA LEU A 97 -11.28 3.84 6.09
C LEU A 97 -10.17 4.84 6.46
N ILE A 98 -10.46 5.77 7.37
CA ILE A 98 -9.49 6.76 7.84
C ILE A 98 -8.30 6.08 8.51
N ALA A 99 -8.53 5.10 9.38
CA ALA A 99 -7.43 4.38 10.03
C ALA A 99 -6.58 3.60 9.03
N PHE A 100 -7.21 2.92 8.07
CA PHE A 100 -6.51 2.13 7.05
C PHE A 100 -5.70 3.00 6.10
N MET A 101 -6.29 4.08 5.58
CA MET A 101 -5.61 5.01 4.67
C MET A 101 -4.59 5.87 5.42
N GLY A 102 -4.91 6.27 6.65
CA GLY A 102 -4.02 7.02 7.53
C GLY A 102 -2.75 6.24 7.85
N GLY A 103 -2.84 4.95 8.14
CA GLY A 103 -1.65 4.11 8.35
C GLY A 103 -0.80 3.92 7.08
N LEU A 104 -1.43 3.83 5.90
CA LEU A 104 -0.72 3.80 4.62
C LEU A 104 0.03 5.10 4.35
N LEU A 105 -0.65 6.24 4.53
CA LEU A 105 -0.05 7.56 4.37
C LEU A 105 1.09 7.78 5.37
N LEU A 106 0.89 7.40 6.64
CA LEU A 106 1.92 7.51 7.66
C LEU A 106 3.14 6.66 7.32
N ALA A 107 2.95 5.40 6.93
CA ALA A 107 4.05 4.54 6.50
C ALA A 107 4.81 5.12 5.31
N GLY A 108 4.09 5.65 4.31
CA GLY A 108 4.69 6.34 3.17
C GLY A 108 5.52 7.56 3.58
N ILE A 109 4.96 8.46 4.40
CA ILE A 109 5.67 9.66 4.88
C ILE A 109 6.93 9.27 5.67
N LEU A 110 6.82 8.34 6.63
CA LEU A 110 7.97 7.89 7.41
C LEU A 110 9.04 7.25 6.52
N THR A 111 8.64 6.53 5.48
CA THR A 111 9.56 5.93 4.53
C THR A 111 10.27 6.99 3.69
N LEU A 112 9.57 8.02 3.22
CA LEU A 112 10.18 9.13 2.49
C LEU A 112 11.20 9.87 3.36
N LEU A 113 10.86 10.16 4.62
CA LEU A 113 11.79 10.76 5.57
C LEU A 113 13.02 9.87 5.82
N LEU A 114 12.82 8.56 5.91
CA LEU A 114 13.91 7.60 6.01
C LEU A 114 14.79 7.59 4.75
N SER A 115 14.17 7.60 3.55
CA SER A 115 14.88 7.68 2.27
C SER A 115 15.76 8.93 2.19
N ASP A 116 15.22 10.09 2.52
CA ASP A 116 15.97 11.36 2.52
C ASP A 116 17.15 11.30 3.48
N TRP A 117 16.95 10.75 4.68
CA TRP A 117 18.02 10.56 5.64
C TRP A 117 19.10 9.60 5.10
N LEU A 118 18.72 8.47 4.49
CA LEU A 118 19.67 7.51 3.90
C LEU A 118 20.49 8.12 2.76
N ILE A 119 19.88 8.98 1.94
CA ILE A 119 20.57 9.72 0.87
C ILE A 119 21.56 10.71 1.48
N GLN A 120 21.15 11.48 2.50
CA GLN A 120 22.04 12.44 3.17
C GLN A 120 23.24 11.79 3.86
N GLN A 121 23.07 10.57 4.39
CA GLN A 121 24.17 9.80 4.98
C GLN A 121 25.07 9.12 3.93
N GLY A 122 24.74 9.20 2.64
CA GLY A 122 25.48 8.54 1.56
C GLY A 122 25.28 7.02 1.51
N PHE A 123 24.25 6.49 2.16
CA PHE A 123 23.87 5.08 2.02
C PHE A 123 23.17 4.81 0.68
N PHE A 124 22.40 5.78 0.18
CA PHE A 124 21.76 5.74 -1.13
C PHE A 124 22.40 6.73 -2.12
N PRO A 125 22.68 6.31 -3.36
CA PRO A 125 22.54 4.95 -3.86
C PRO A 125 23.66 4.04 -3.27
N PRO A 126 23.39 2.77 -2.99
CA PRO A 126 24.41 1.88 -2.45
C PRO A 126 25.56 1.68 -3.44
N SER A 127 26.76 1.40 -2.92
CA SER A 127 28.03 1.42 -3.67
C SER A 127 28.10 0.47 -4.89
N PHE A 128 27.26 -0.56 -4.93
CA PHE A 128 27.17 -1.47 -6.07
C PHE A 128 26.30 -0.92 -7.21
N LEU A 129 25.43 0.06 -6.94
CA LEU A 129 24.67 0.80 -7.95
C LEU A 129 25.41 2.05 -8.42
N SER A 130 26.27 2.64 -7.57
CA SER A 130 26.99 3.87 -7.90
C SER A 130 28.14 3.72 -8.92
N ARG A 131 28.39 2.51 -9.43
CA ARG A 131 29.50 2.19 -10.36
C ARG A 131 29.04 2.02 -11.82
N TYR A 132 27.75 2.19 -12.08
CA TYR A 132 27.12 2.16 -13.40
C TYR A 132 26.44 3.50 -13.65
#